data_AF-B7GAF7-F1
#
_entry.id   AF-B7GAF7-F1
#
_cell.length_a   1.000
_cell.length_b   1.000
_cell.length_c   1.000
_cell.angle_alpha   90.00
_cell.angle_beta   90.00
_cell.angle_gamma   90.00
#
_symmetry.space_group_name_H-M   'P 1'
#
loop_
_entity.id
_entity.type
_entity.pdbx_description
1 polymer ?
#
loop_
_entity_poly.entity_id
_entity_poly.type
_entity_poly.pdbx_seq_one_letter_code
_entity_poly.pdbx_strand_id
1 'polypeptide(L)'
;MADASDDAATYSQKRRSPRCLFRSSRQIESTTNFAAANSSTCAVWGLPEEIVFHIVTFVAAPTTRATVLCHQIAPLCRASYRALLNNQQSSASLWDKVLREDYGVSQSMADSRRSCKRLRRCPVERVRDAHVLIQDNTEIAYFYLSEMVQSRCKGDLTRSKMCRLLDEYGPHLRTNTVVSSGGTYLVEVCRARNVKESTILACVKELVESRGAQVDVLTRESPQSSQTALCVAAARGMSTIVQYLLQVHSASRDERSSGRFRLHTAPKKTISFRFQTALEIAEMMKDAESKEGATAQSLVSLNHCIRLLREDNRI
;
A
#
# COMPACT_ATOMS: atom_id res chain seq x y z
N MET A 1 -48.61 -26.11 -46.66
CA MET A 1 -49.76 -26.05 -45.75
C MET A 1 -49.25 -25.51 -44.42
N ALA A 2 -49.76 -24.33 -44.04
CA ALA A 2 -49.79 -23.66 -42.72
C ALA A 2 -48.49 -23.58 -41.88
N ASP A 3 -47.96 -22.40 -41.53
CA ASP A 3 -48.44 -21.44 -40.48
C ASP A 3 -48.56 -22.12 -39.09
N ALA A 4 -48.12 -21.59 -37.94
CA ALA A 4 -47.72 -20.25 -37.49
C ALA A 4 -46.87 -20.44 -36.18
N SER A 5 -45.87 -19.62 -35.87
CA SER A 5 -45.87 -18.40 -35.02
C SER A 5 -45.81 -18.60 -33.49
N ASP A 6 -45.21 -17.58 -32.84
CA ASP A 6 -45.16 -17.24 -31.40
C ASP A 6 -43.93 -17.77 -30.62
N ASP A 7 -43.17 -16.97 -29.85
CA ASP A 7 -43.25 -15.53 -29.57
C ASP A 7 -41.92 -15.02 -29.02
N ALA A 8 -41.62 -13.75 -29.31
CA ALA A 8 -40.43 -13.03 -28.88
C ALA A 8 -40.73 -12.22 -27.59
N ALA A 9 -39.85 -12.28 -26.60
CA ALA A 9 -39.84 -11.32 -25.49
C ALA A 9 -38.41 -10.85 -25.16
N THR A 10 -38.08 -9.72 -25.77
CA THR A 10 -36.88 -8.90 -25.60
C THR A 10 -36.90 -8.21 -24.23
N TYR A 11 -35.97 -8.51 -23.33
CA TYR A 11 -35.80 -7.75 -22.08
C TYR A 11 -34.61 -6.79 -22.19
N SER A 12 -34.92 -5.55 -22.61
CA SER A 12 -33.99 -4.43 -22.68
C SER A 12 -34.06 -3.65 -21.36
N GLN A 13 -33.12 -3.86 -20.44
CA GLN A 13 -33.04 -3.07 -19.21
C GLN A 13 -32.16 -1.84 -19.40
N LYS A 14 -32.87 -0.71 -19.51
CA LYS A 14 -32.42 0.66 -19.61
C LYS A 14 -31.67 1.09 -18.35
N ARG A 15 -30.45 1.60 -18.56
CA ARG A 15 -29.66 2.39 -17.61
C ARG A 15 -30.51 3.53 -17.01
N ARG A 16 -30.47 3.69 -15.69
CA ARG A 16 -30.79 4.96 -15.01
C ARG A 16 -29.71 5.26 -13.99
N SER A 17 -28.84 6.20 -14.35
CA SER A 17 -27.89 6.86 -13.45
C SER A 17 -28.63 7.77 -12.48
N PRO A 18 -28.26 7.81 -11.18
CA PRO A 18 -28.76 8.84 -10.28
C PRO A 18 -28.01 10.16 -10.55
N ARG A 19 -28.78 11.19 -10.92
CA ARG A 19 -28.36 12.60 -10.95
C ARG A 19 -28.10 13.06 -9.51
N CYS A 20 -26.85 13.31 -9.15
CA CYS A 20 -26.51 14.10 -7.97
C CYS A 20 -26.46 15.57 -8.35
N LEU A 21 -27.43 16.33 -7.84
CA LEU A 21 -27.50 17.78 -7.93
C LEU A 21 -26.38 18.39 -7.07
N PHE A 22 -25.41 19.02 -7.72
CA PHE A 22 -24.45 19.91 -7.09
C PHE A 22 -25.18 21.15 -6.57
N ARG A 23 -25.18 21.36 -5.25
CA ARG A 23 -25.59 22.62 -4.63
C ARG A 23 -24.34 23.39 -4.25
N SER A 24 -24.10 24.47 -4.98
CA SER A 24 -23.09 25.50 -4.74
C SER A 24 -23.26 26.10 -3.34
N SER A 25 -22.15 26.27 -2.61
CA SER A 25 -22.10 27.10 -1.40
C SER A 25 -20.76 27.83 -1.33
N ARG A 26 -20.81 29.04 -1.87
CA ARG A 26 -20.22 30.31 -1.44
C ARG A 26 -18.91 30.29 -0.63
N GLN A 27 -17.93 30.96 -1.24
CA GLN A 27 -16.80 31.63 -0.61
C GLN A 27 -17.23 32.47 0.61
N ILE A 28 -16.47 32.37 1.68
CA ILE A 28 -16.28 33.45 2.65
C ILE A 28 -14.77 33.61 2.83
N GLU A 29 -14.24 34.67 2.25
CA GLU A 29 -12.93 35.21 2.56
C GLU A 29 -13.01 35.88 3.93
N SER A 30 -12.06 35.56 4.82
CA SER A 30 -11.76 36.42 5.96
C SER A 30 -10.24 36.43 6.16
N THR A 31 -9.66 37.52 5.69
CA THR A 31 -8.31 37.98 5.96
C THR A 31 -8.17 38.35 7.44
N THR A 32 -7.24 37.71 8.15
CA THR A 32 -6.66 38.28 9.37
C THR A 32 -5.16 38.09 9.33
N ASN A 33 -4.47 39.18 9.04
CA ASN A 33 -3.05 39.36 9.27
C ASN A 33 -2.78 39.21 10.78
N PHE A 34 -1.84 38.35 11.16
CA PHE A 34 -1.16 38.44 12.45
C PHE A 34 0.35 38.43 12.23
N ALA A 35 0.97 39.41 12.87
CA ALA A 35 2.33 39.86 12.70
C ALA A 35 3.38 38.82 13.11
N ALA A 36 4.54 38.93 12.46
CA ALA A 36 5.77 38.22 12.77
C ALA A 36 6.23 38.52 14.20
N ALA A 37 6.38 37.46 15.00
CA ALA A 37 7.19 37.47 16.20
C ALA A 37 8.31 36.44 16.00
N ASN A 38 9.54 36.95 15.86
CA ASN A 38 10.76 36.15 15.91
C ASN A 38 10.84 35.47 17.27
N SER A 39 10.43 34.22 17.35
CA SER A 39 10.82 33.31 18.43
C SER A 39 11.65 32.20 17.81
N SER A 40 12.83 31.99 18.37
CA SER A 40 13.72 30.87 18.07
C SER A 40 13.01 29.58 18.44
N THR A 41 12.16 29.09 17.55
CA THR A 41 11.45 27.83 17.73
C THR A 41 12.45 26.72 17.49
N CYS A 42 12.95 26.13 18.57
CA CYS A 42 13.54 24.81 18.48
C CYS A 42 12.43 23.89 17.94
N ALA A 43 12.50 23.56 16.66
CA ALA A 43 11.54 22.68 16.03
C ALA A 43 11.58 21.35 16.78
N VAL A 44 10.48 20.99 17.46
CA VAL A 44 10.29 19.70 18.16
C VAL A 44 10.73 18.51 17.30
N TRP A 45 10.69 18.69 15.99
CA TRP A 45 11.12 17.79 14.93
C TRP A 45 12.63 17.52 14.82
N GLY A 46 13.48 18.26 15.55
CA GLY A 46 14.92 18.04 15.63
C GLY A 46 15.37 17.22 16.84
N LEU A 47 14.43 16.73 17.65
CA LEU A 47 14.73 15.94 18.85
C LEU A 47 14.93 14.44 18.54
N PRO A 48 15.79 13.72 19.28
CA PRO A 48 15.92 12.26 19.21
C PRO A 48 14.58 11.54 19.39
N GLU A 49 14.38 10.43 18.67
CA GLU A 49 13.09 9.72 18.56
C GLU A 49 12.51 9.30 19.92
N GLU A 50 13.38 8.94 20.88
CA GLU A 50 12.99 8.54 22.23
C GLU A 50 12.40 9.71 23.02
N ILE A 51 12.94 10.91 22.81
CA ILE A 51 12.47 12.14 23.47
C ILE A 51 11.14 12.58 22.88
N VAL A 52 10.96 12.46 21.55
CA VAL A 52 9.67 12.72 20.90
C VAL A 52 8.60 11.76 21.41
N PHE A 53 8.94 10.47 21.57
CA PHE A 53 8.04 9.47 22.16
C PHE A 53 7.66 9.80 23.60
N HIS A 54 8.60 10.25 24.42
CA HIS A 54 8.34 10.66 25.81
C HIS A 54 7.53 11.96 25.91
N ILE A 55 7.77 12.94 25.03
CA ILE A 55 6.97 14.17 24.94
C ILE A 55 5.52 13.84 24.52
N VAL A 56 5.36 12.94 23.55
CA VAL A 56 4.06 12.47 23.08
C VAL A 56 3.27 11.76 24.18
N THR A 57 3.93 10.91 24.96
CA THR A 57 3.31 10.21 26.10
C THR A 57 3.05 11.13 27.29
N PHE A 58 3.89 12.15 27.51
CA PHE A 58 3.69 13.14 28.57
C PHE A 58 2.56 14.14 28.27
N VAL A 59 2.42 14.57 27.01
CA VAL A 59 1.35 15.49 26.56
C VAL A 59 -0.02 14.78 26.43
N ALA A 60 -0.04 13.44 26.44
CA ALA A 60 -1.25 12.64 26.27
C ALA A 60 -2.22 12.64 27.47
N ALA A 61 -1.88 13.19 28.64
CA ALA A 61 -2.83 13.32 29.75
C ALA A 61 -3.81 14.50 29.59
N PRO A 62 -5.00 14.39 30.17
CA PRO A 62 -6.24 14.01 29.50
C PRO A 62 -6.86 15.19 28.75
N THR A 63 -6.72 15.26 27.43
CA THR A 63 -7.59 16.13 26.63
C THR A 63 -7.94 15.49 25.30
N THR A 64 -8.99 16.01 24.68
CA THR A 64 -9.68 15.72 23.41
C THR A 64 -8.81 15.51 22.14
N ARG A 65 -7.51 15.28 22.29
CA ARG A 65 -6.48 15.22 21.25
C ARG A 65 -5.92 13.82 20.98
N ALA A 66 -6.41 12.76 21.63
CA ALA A 66 -6.03 11.38 21.30
C ALA A 66 -6.28 11.03 19.82
N THR A 67 -7.35 11.56 19.23
CA THR A 67 -7.62 11.52 17.78
C THR A 67 -6.53 12.22 16.98
N VAL A 68 -6.05 13.38 17.43
CA VAL A 68 -4.95 14.12 16.78
C VAL A 68 -3.65 13.32 16.85
N LEU A 69 -3.36 12.68 17.99
CA LEU A 69 -2.22 11.78 18.17
C LEU A 69 -2.26 10.56 17.23
N CYS A 70 -3.41 9.89 17.13
CA CYS A 70 -3.58 8.72 16.26
C CYS A 70 -3.56 9.08 14.76
N HIS A 71 -4.14 10.24 14.39
CA HIS A 71 -4.22 10.67 13.00
C HIS A 71 -2.99 11.42 12.51
N GLN A 72 -2.25 12.10 13.39
CA GLN A 72 -1.13 12.96 12.98
C GLN A 72 0.23 12.43 13.41
N ILE A 73 0.36 11.73 14.55
CA ILE A 73 1.68 11.39 15.11
C ILE A 73 2.08 9.93 14.85
N ALA A 74 1.13 8.99 14.89
CA ALA A 74 1.38 7.57 14.55
C ALA A 74 1.98 7.32 13.13
N PRO A 75 1.68 8.14 12.10
CA PRO A 75 2.32 8.01 10.78
C PRO A 75 3.74 8.60 10.71
N LEU A 76 4.13 9.47 11.65
CA LEU A 76 5.34 10.31 11.52
C LEU A 76 6.56 9.76 12.27
N CYS A 77 6.38 8.79 13.19
CA CYS A 77 7.50 8.17 13.91
C CYS A 77 7.69 6.69 13.51
N ARG A 78 8.87 6.36 12.98
CA ARG A 78 9.21 5.03 12.45
C ARG A 78 9.24 3.96 13.56
N ALA A 79 9.64 4.34 14.78
CA ALA A 79 9.61 3.47 15.96
C ALA A 79 8.17 3.19 16.43
N SER A 80 7.31 4.20 16.47
CA SER A 80 5.89 4.04 16.81
C SER A 80 5.16 3.18 15.76
N TYR A 81 5.44 3.40 14.48
CA TYR A 81 4.93 2.59 13.37
C TYR A 81 5.33 1.12 13.50
N ARG A 82 6.60 0.82 13.81
CA ARG A 82 7.09 -0.55 14.03
C ARG A 82 6.47 -1.21 15.27
N ALA A 83 6.28 -0.48 16.35
CA ALA A 83 5.67 -1.01 17.58
C ALA A 83 4.15 -1.23 17.44
N LEU A 84 3.44 -0.35 16.72
CA LEU A 84 1.99 -0.37 16.57
C LEU A 84 1.47 -1.28 15.45
N LEU A 85 2.25 -1.54 14.40
CA LEU A 85 1.73 -2.23 13.20
C LEU A 85 2.39 -3.60 12.91
N ASN A 86 3.61 -3.86 13.38
CA ASN A 86 4.27 -5.15 13.11
C ASN A 86 3.89 -6.27 14.08
N ASN A 87 3.20 -5.97 15.18
CA ASN A 87 2.91 -6.96 16.21
C ASN A 87 1.43 -6.88 16.58
N GLN A 88 0.57 -7.59 15.83
CA GLN A 88 -0.90 -7.58 15.94
C GLN A 88 -1.43 -7.78 17.38
N GLN A 89 -0.75 -8.62 18.18
CA GLN A 89 -1.11 -8.86 19.57
C GLN A 89 -0.61 -7.76 20.51
N SER A 90 0.58 -7.21 20.24
CA SER A 90 1.12 -6.08 21.00
C SER A 90 0.37 -4.78 20.70
N SER A 91 -0.08 -4.59 19.46
CA SER A 91 -0.90 -3.44 19.08
C SER A 91 -2.27 -3.52 19.74
N ALA A 92 -2.94 -4.68 19.68
CA ALA A 92 -4.22 -4.86 20.35
C ALA A 92 -4.13 -4.66 21.86
N SER A 93 -3.08 -5.17 22.52
CA SER A 93 -2.87 -4.99 23.96
C SER A 93 -2.40 -3.59 24.35
N LEU A 94 -1.61 -2.91 23.52
CA LEU A 94 -1.22 -1.52 23.72
C LEU A 94 -2.39 -0.58 23.50
N TRP A 95 -3.20 -0.80 22.47
CA TRP A 95 -4.47 -0.11 22.29
C TRP A 95 -5.42 -0.43 23.43
N ASP A 96 -5.54 -1.68 23.90
CA ASP A 96 -6.34 -2.01 25.08
C ASP A 96 -5.83 -1.30 26.33
N LYS A 97 -4.51 -1.14 26.51
CA LYS A 97 -3.93 -0.41 27.65
C LYS A 97 -4.16 1.08 27.55
N VAL A 98 -3.84 1.71 26.41
CA VAL A 98 -4.13 3.13 26.13
C VAL A 98 -5.62 3.40 26.29
N LEU A 99 -6.48 2.53 25.76
CA LEU A 99 -7.93 2.69 25.81
C LEU A 99 -8.52 2.36 27.19
N ARG A 100 -7.94 1.45 27.99
CA ARG A 100 -8.34 1.19 29.39
C ARG A 100 -7.86 2.29 30.34
N GLU A 101 -6.67 2.83 30.15
CA GLU A 101 -6.15 3.93 30.97
C GLU A 101 -6.89 5.24 30.65
N ASP A 102 -7.20 5.50 29.38
CA ASP A 102 -7.87 6.74 28.95
C ASP A 102 -9.41 6.70 29.06
N TYR A 103 -10.05 5.53 28.89
CA TYR A 103 -11.52 5.40 28.87
C TYR A 103 -12.08 4.41 29.91
N GLY A 104 -11.23 3.63 30.59
CA GLY A 104 -11.64 2.66 31.61
C GLY A 104 -12.02 3.27 32.97
N VAL A 105 -11.78 4.57 33.19
CA VAL A 105 -12.19 5.25 34.44
C VAL A 105 -13.72 5.36 34.59
N SER A 106 -14.51 5.05 33.55
CA SER A 106 -15.98 5.23 33.59
C SER A 106 -16.81 3.94 33.47
N GLN A 107 -16.24 2.74 33.67
CA GLN A 107 -17.07 1.53 33.71
C GLN A 107 -17.92 1.43 34.99
N SER A 108 -17.44 1.91 36.14
CA SER A 108 -18.20 1.84 37.41
C SER A 108 -19.31 2.89 37.56
N MET A 109 -19.33 3.93 36.71
CA MET A 109 -20.32 5.02 36.77
C MET A 109 -21.44 4.89 35.73
N ALA A 110 -21.29 4.00 34.73
CA ALA A 110 -22.22 3.86 33.62
C ALA A 110 -23.51 3.09 33.97
N ASP A 111 -23.50 2.28 35.03
CA ASP A 111 -24.65 1.45 35.43
C ASP A 111 -25.82 2.25 36.04
N SER A 112 -25.65 3.55 36.29
CA SER A 112 -26.62 4.35 37.05
C SER A 112 -27.46 5.34 36.23
N ARG A 113 -27.28 5.44 34.90
CA ARG A 113 -28.04 6.43 34.09
C ARG A 113 -28.85 5.78 32.98
N ARG A 114 -30.16 5.66 33.22
CA ARG A 114 -31.20 5.51 32.17
C ARG A 114 -31.09 6.66 31.17
N SER A 115 -30.32 6.47 30.10
CA SER A 115 -30.19 7.43 29.00
C SER A 115 -30.58 6.75 27.69
N CYS A 116 -31.41 7.45 26.91
CA CYS A 116 -32.11 7.02 25.72
C CYS A 116 -31.30 6.09 24.77
N LYS A 117 -32.02 5.11 24.20
CA LYS A 117 -31.61 4.02 23.28
C LYS A 117 -30.96 4.44 21.95
N ARG A 118 -30.18 5.51 21.89
CA ARG A 118 -29.13 5.65 20.87
C ARG A 118 -27.88 5.09 21.51
N LEU A 119 -27.50 3.88 21.12
CA LEU A 119 -26.24 3.24 21.49
C LEU A 119 -25.09 4.22 21.24
N ARG A 120 -24.71 4.98 22.28
CA ARG A 120 -23.50 5.78 22.30
C ARG A 120 -22.37 4.76 22.41
N ARG A 121 -21.86 4.31 21.27
CA ARG A 121 -20.66 3.45 21.22
C ARG A 121 -19.55 4.14 22.00
N CYS A 122 -18.86 3.38 22.84
CA CYS A 122 -17.76 3.95 23.61
C CYS A 122 -16.64 4.38 22.65
N PRO A 123 -15.81 5.38 23.00
CA PRO A 123 -14.71 5.83 22.15
C PRO A 123 -13.77 4.70 21.71
N VAL A 124 -13.53 3.72 22.58
CA VAL A 124 -12.75 2.49 22.30
C VAL A 124 -13.33 1.70 21.12
N GLU A 125 -14.64 1.43 21.14
CA GLU A 125 -15.34 0.75 20.04
C GLU A 125 -15.23 1.55 18.74
N ARG A 126 -15.36 2.88 18.79
CA ARG A 126 -15.23 3.72 17.59
C ARG A 126 -13.83 3.65 16.97
N VAL A 127 -12.78 3.62 17.78
CA VAL A 127 -11.40 3.46 17.30
C VAL A 127 -11.19 2.08 16.70
N ARG A 128 -11.72 1.04 17.35
CA ARG A 128 -11.67 -0.34 16.84
C ARG A 128 -12.40 -0.48 15.51
N ASP A 129 -13.62 0.04 15.42
CA ASP A 129 -14.43 0.04 14.21
C ASP A 129 -13.72 0.80 13.06
N ALA A 130 -13.10 1.94 13.35
CA ALA A 130 -12.31 2.69 12.37
C ALA A 130 -11.07 1.91 11.90
N HIS A 131 -10.39 1.20 12.80
CA HIS A 131 -9.25 0.36 12.46
C HIS A 131 -9.65 -0.78 11.52
N VAL A 132 -10.77 -1.46 11.83
CA VAL A 132 -11.33 -2.53 10.99
C VAL A 132 -11.72 -1.97 9.62
N LEU A 133 -12.40 -0.83 9.57
CA LEU A 133 -12.76 -0.20 8.30
C LEU A 133 -11.54 0.14 7.43
N ILE A 134 -10.46 0.66 8.01
CA ILE A 134 -9.21 0.94 7.28
C ILE A 134 -8.59 -0.36 6.74
N GLN A 135 -8.61 -1.42 7.54
CA GLN A 135 -8.12 -2.74 7.12
C GLN A 135 -8.96 -3.27 5.95
N ASP A 136 -10.28 -3.27 6.09
CA ASP A 136 -11.20 -3.72 5.05
C ASP A 136 -11.02 -2.92 3.75
N ASN A 137 -10.94 -1.59 3.83
CA ASN A 137 -10.67 -0.75 2.67
C ASN A 137 -9.31 -1.06 2.03
N THR A 138 -8.28 -1.36 2.84
CA THR A 138 -6.96 -1.77 2.34
C THR A 138 -7.03 -3.10 1.59
N GLU A 139 -7.77 -4.08 2.10
CA GLU A 139 -7.97 -5.39 1.46
C GLU A 139 -8.79 -5.25 0.16
N ILE A 140 -9.89 -4.48 0.20
CA ILE A 140 -10.76 -4.28 -0.95
C ILE A 140 -10.03 -3.53 -2.08
N ALA A 141 -9.32 -2.45 -1.76
CA ALA A 141 -8.52 -1.73 -2.75
C ALA A 141 -7.40 -2.61 -3.32
N TYR A 142 -6.78 -3.47 -2.51
CA TYR A 142 -5.77 -4.41 -2.97
C TYR A 142 -6.36 -5.44 -3.94
N PHE A 143 -7.56 -5.96 -3.63
CA PHE A 143 -8.27 -6.88 -4.50
C PHE A 143 -8.54 -6.27 -5.88
N TYR A 144 -9.10 -5.06 -5.92
CA TYR A 144 -9.34 -4.37 -7.20
C TYR A 144 -8.05 -4.03 -7.95
N LEU A 145 -6.99 -3.66 -7.23
CA LEU A 145 -5.67 -3.44 -7.84
C LEU A 145 -5.15 -4.74 -8.48
N SER A 146 -5.27 -5.86 -7.78
CA SER A 146 -4.84 -7.17 -8.28
C SER A 146 -5.58 -7.56 -9.56
N GLU A 147 -6.89 -7.32 -9.62
CA GLU A 147 -7.70 -7.52 -10.84
C GLU A 147 -7.20 -6.65 -12.00
N MET A 148 -6.88 -5.37 -11.75
CA MET A 148 -6.33 -4.46 -12.77
C MET A 148 -4.95 -4.91 -13.27
N VAL A 149 -4.10 -5.42 -12.37
CA VAL A 149 -2.75 -5.90 -12.62
C VAL A 149 -2.75 -7.20 -13.43
N GLN A 150 -3.70 -8.10 -13.17
CA GLN A 150 -3.80 -9.41 -13.79
C GLN A 150 -4.66 -9.41 -15.06
N SER A 151 -5.33 -8.30 -15.36
CA SER A 151 -6.16 -8.18 -16.55
C SER A 151 -5.40 -8.48 -17.84
N ARG A 152 -6.11 -9.12 -18.78
CA ARG A 152 -5.62 -9.38 -20.13
C ARG A 152 -5.82 -8.18 -21.06
N CYS A 153 -6.62 -7.21 -20.66
CA CYS A 153 -6.94 -6.04 -21.46
C CYS A 153 -5.84 -4.97 -21.34
N LYS A 154 -5.34 -4.51 -22.49
CA LYS A 154 -4.36 -3.42 -22.53
C LYS A 154 -4.99 -2.14 -21.97
N GLY A 155 -4.29 -1.50 -21.03
CA GLY A 155 -4.73 -0.21 -20.45
C GLY A 155 -5.61 -0.33 -19.20
N ASP A 156 -5.76 -1.53 -18.63
CA ASP A 156 -6.49 -1.69 -17.36
C ASP A 156 -5.73 -1.13 -16.18
N LEU A 157 -4.41 -1.33 -16.13
CA LEU A 157 -3.55 -0.60 -15.20
C LEU A 157 -3.00 0.67 -15.86
N THR A 158 -3.36 1.83 -15.29
CA THR A 158 -2.71 3.12 -15.55
C THR A 158 -2.54 3.86 -14.22
N ARG A 159 -1.57 4.79 -14.16
CA ARG A 159 -1.37 5.63 -12.96
C ARG A 159 -2.68 6.28 -12.51
N SER A 160 -3.42 6.92 -13.43
CA SER A 160 -4.68 7.61 -13.10
C SER A 160 -5.80 6.66 -12.63
N LYS A 161 -5.89 5.44 -13.15
CA LYS A 161 -6.86 4.44 -12.65
C LYS A 161 -6.48 3.95 -11.26
N MET A 162 -5.19 3.68 -11.03
CA MET A 162 -4.67 3.29 -9.72
C MET A 162 -4.89 4.39 -8.69
N CYS A 163 -4.51 5.65 -8.98
CA CYS A 163 -4.74 6.77 -8.06
C CYS A 163 -6.22 6.90 -7.70
N ARG A 164 -7.12 6.87 -8.69
CA ARG A 164 -8.57 6.94 -8.43
C ARG A 164 -9.06 5.81 -7.53
N LEU A 165 -8.59 4.58 -7.76
CA LEU A 165 -8.91 3.44 -6.90
C LEU A 165 -8.44 3.69 -5.46
N LEU A 166 -7.18 4.11 -5.29
CA LEU A 166 -6.65 4.37 -3.94
C LEU A 166 -7.40 5.51 -3.25
N ASP A 167 -7.75 6.56 -3.98
CA ASP A 167 -8.49 7.72 -3.45
C ASP A 167 -9.95 7.36 -3.09
N GLU A 168 -10.58 6.44 -3.83
CA GLU A 168 -11.93 5.95 -3.57
C GLU A 168 -12.03 5.19 -2.24
N TYR A 169 -11.04 4.35 -1.93
CA TYR A 169 -10.99 3.58 -0.68
C TYR A 169 -10.29 4.32 0.48
N GLY A 170 -9.72 5.48 0.20
CA GLY A 170 -9.38 6.51 1.18
C GLY A 170 -7.90 6.90 1.22
N PRO A 171 -7.57 8.07 1.79
CA PRO A 171 -6.20 8.57 1.85
C PRO A 171 -5.29 7.76 2.79
N HIS A 172 -5.86 6.88 3.61
CA HIS A 172 -5.17 6.16 4.70
C HIS A 172 -5.11 4.65 4.49
N LEU A 173 -4.87 4.21 3.26
CA LEU A 173 -4.61 2.80 2.98
C LEU A 173 -3.27 2.37 3.60
N ARG A 174 -3.23 1.16 4.13
CA ARG A 174 -1.98 0.58 4.67
C ARG A 174 -1.16 -0.04 3.54
N THR A 175 -0.57 0.80 2.70
CA THR A 175 0.23 0.39 1.53
C THR A 175 1.45 -0.46 1.88
N ASN A 176 1.97 -0.31 3.11
CA ASN A 176 3.16 -0.99 3.63
C ASN A 176 2.87 -2.26 4.43
N THR A 177 1.59 -2.61 4.60
CA THR A 177 1.23 -3.86 5.26
C THR A 177 1.00 -4.96 4.24
N VAL A 178 1.40 -6.16 4.62
CA VAL A 178 1.04 -7.37 3.87
C VAL A 178 -0.46 -7.60 4.09
N VAL A 179 -1.21 -7.69 2.99
CA VAL A 179 -2.64 -8.01 3.04
C VAL A 179 -2.87 -9.48 3.40
N SER A 180 -4.10 -9.86 3.71
CA SER A 180 -4.49 -11.22 4.08
C SER A 180 -4.09 -12.29 3.06
N SER A 181 -4.09 -11.94 1.76
CA SER A 181 -3.61 -12.81 0.67
C SER A 181 -2.09 -12.96 0.59
N GLY A 182 -1.35 -12.20 1.41
CA GLY A 182 0.10 -12.20 1.48
C GLY A 182 0.78 -11.23 0.51
N GLY A 183 0.04 -10.45 -0.26
CA GLY A 183 0.60 -9.48 -1.20
C GLY A 183 0.92 -8.11 -0.61
N THR A 184 1.60 -7.28 -1.40
CA THR A 184 1.81 -5.85 -1.11
C THR A 184 1.53 -5.04 -2.38
N TYR A 185 1.04 -3.81 -2.23
CA TYR A 185 0.64 -2.95 -3.36
C TYR A 185 1.79 -2.76 -4.36
N LEU A 186 2.99 -2.50 -3.84
CA LEU A 186 4.16 -2.23 -4.66
C LEU A 186 4.59 -3.47 -5.46
N VAL A 187 4.64 -4.64 -4.82
CA VAL A 187 5.01 -5.89 -5.49
C VAL A 187 3.96 -6.29 -6.53
N GLU A 188 2.67 -6.10 -6.23
CA GLU A 188 1.59 -6.44 -7.15
C GLU A 188 1.64 -5.58 -8.42
N VAL A 189 1.89 -4.27 -8.29
CA VAL A 189 2.11 -3.40 -9.46
C VAL A 189 3.32 -3.88 -10.29
N CYS A 190 4.42 -4.27 -9.65
CA CYS A 190 5.58 -4.83 -10.34
C CYS A 190 5.29 -6.18 -11.02
N ARG A 191 4.22 -6.89 -10.67
CA ARG A 191 3.79 -8.16 -11.30
C ARG A 191 2.85 -7.96 -12.49
N ALA A 192 2.40 -6.74 -12.76
CA ALA A 192 1.45 -6.44 -13.82
C ALA A 192 1.91 -6.96 -15.18
N ARG A 193 1.06 -7.77 -15.82
CA ARG A 193 1.33 -8.36 -17.14
C ARG A 193 0.58 -7.55 -18.20
N ASN A 194 1.09 -7.53 -19.43
CA ASN A 194 0.49 -6.77 -20.54
C ASN A 194 0.47 -5.24 -20.35
N VAL A 195 1.28 -4.71 -19.45
CA VAL A 195 1.44 -3.28 -19.17
C VAL A 195 2.86 -2.86 -19.60
N LYS A 196 2.98 -1.66 -20.19
CA LYS A 196 4.29 -1.10 -20.56
C LYS A 196 5.09 -0.77 -19.29
N GLU A 197 6.39 -1.01 -19.32
CA GLU A 197 7.29 -0.72 -18.20
C GLU A 197 7.19 0.73 -17.72
N SER A 198 7.06 1.71 -18.64
CA SER A 198 6.88 3.12 -18.29
C SER A 198 5.62 3.40 -17.48
N THR A 199 4.52 2.68 -17.73
CA THR A 199 3.29 2.78 -16.95
C THR A 199 3.47 2.18 -15.57
N ILE A 200 4.15 1.03 -15.47
CA ILE A 200 4.47 0.39 -14.18
C ILE A 200 5.36 1.33 -13.35
N LEU A 201 6.40 1.91 -13.96
CA LEU A 201 7.27 2.90 -13.31
C LEU A 201 6.48 4.10 -12.77
N ALA A 202 5.54 4.63 -13.55
CA ALA A 202 4.70 5.75 -13.10
C ALA A 202 3.82 5.37 -11.88
N CYS A 203 3.30 4.15 -11.83
CA CYS A 203 2.57 3.63 -10.67
C CYS A 203 3.49 3.40 -9.46
N VAL A 204 4.69 2.85 -9.69
CA VAL A 204 5.70 2.63 -8.64
C VAL A 204 6.12 3.96 -8.00
N LYS A 205 6.43 4.98 -8.81
CA LYS A 205 6.76 6.33 -8.33
C LYS A 205 5.64 6.91 -7.49
N GLU A 206 4.40 6.82 -7.96
CA GLU A 206 3.24 7.30 -7.21
C GLU A 206 3.11 6.60 -5.85
N LEU A 207 3.26 5.28 -5.80
CA LEU A 207 3.18 4.51 -4.56
C LEU A 207 4.30 4.92 -3.59
N VAL A 208 5.54 5.01 -4.06
CA VAL A 208 6.71 5.30 -3.21
C VAL A 208 6.72 6.76 -2.77
N GLU A 209 6.62 7.71 -3.70
CA GLU A 209 6.80 9.15 -3.43
C GLU A 209 5.54 9.79 -2.82
N SER A 210 4.35 9.45 -3.34
CA SER A 210 3.11 10.11 -2.91
C SER A 210 2.37 9.34 -1.81
N ARG A 211 2.49 8.00 -1.78
CA ARG A 211 1.79 7.13 -0.81
C ARG A 211 2.72 6.50 0.23
N GLY A 212 4.01 6.83 0.21
CA GLY A 212 4.99 6.37 1.20
C GLY A 212 5.21 4.85 1.21
N ALA A 213 5.05 4.18 0.06
CA ALA A 213 5.28 2.75 -0.05
C ALA A 213 6.76 2.41 0.16
N GLN A 214 7.03 1.43 1.02
CA GLN A 214 8.34 0.92 1.36
C GLN A 214 8.74 -0.16 0.35
N VAL A 215 9.96 -0.04 -0.17
CA VAL A 215 10.47 -0.88 -1.26
C VAL A 215 10.93 -2.27 -0.80
N ASP A 216 11.31 -2.39 0.48
CA ASP A 216 11.85 -3.61 1.09
C ASP A 216 10.80 -4.50 1.77
N VAL A 217 9.50 -4.18 1.63
CA VAL A 217 8.45 -5.01 2.23
C VAL A 217 8.28 -6.30 1.44
N LEU A 218 8.58 -7.43 2.08
CA LEU A 218 8.39 -8.75 1.50
C LEU A 218 6.92 -9.17 1.50
N THR A 219 6.50 -9.77 0.40
CA THR A 219 5.24 -10.54 0.35
C THR A 219 5.34 -11.82 1.20
N ARG A 220 4.18 -12.36 1.60
CA ARG A 220 4.02 -13.59 2.38
C ARG A 220 2.81 -14.41 1.90
N GLU A 221 2.72 -14.64 0.59
CA GLU A 221 1.60 -15.39 -0.02
C GLU A 221 1.63 -16.88 0.34
N SER A 222 2.82 -17.41 0.59
CA SER A 222 3.02 -18.78 1.06
C SER A 222 4.33 -18.86 1.84
N PRO A 223 4.54 -19.89 2.69
CA PRO A 223 5.81 -20.07 3.40
C PRO A 223 7.03 -20.24 2.47
N GLN A 224 6.80 -20.45 1.18
CA GLN A 224 7.85 -20.63 0.16
C GLN A 224 7.90 -19.49 -0.86
N SER A 225 7.05 -18.47 -0.74
CA SER A 225 6.97 -17.32 -1.66
C SER A 225 7.07 -16.02 -0.87
N SER A 226 8.22 -15.37 -0.98
CA SER A 226 8.50 -14.07 -0.39
C SER A 226 9.25 -13.24 -1.41
N GLN A 227 8.66 -12.13 -1.86
CA GLN A 227 9.20 -11.34 -2.95
C GLN A 227 9.23 -9.87 -2.56
N THR A 228 10.32 -9.19 -2.90
CA THR A 228 10.40 -7.73 -2.89
C THR A 228 10.12 -7.17 -4.28
N ALA A 229 9.80 -5.88 -4.36
CA ALA A 229 9.57 -5.19 -5.62
C ALA A 229 10.82 -5.23 -6.51
N LEU A 230 12.01 -5.11 -5.91
CA LEU A 230 13.30 -5.17 -6.59
C LEU A 230 13.53 -6.56 -7.22
N CYS A 231 13.32 -7.64 -6.47
CA CYS A 231 13.49 -8.99 -7.00
C CYS A 231 12.51 -9.32 -8.12
N VAL A 232 11.25 -8.87 -8.02
CA VAL A 232 10.27 -9.01 -9.11
C VAL A 232 10.70 -8.23 -10.36
N ALA A 233 11.18 -6.99 -10.19
CA ALA A 233 11.65 -6.18 -11.30
C ALA A 233 12.89 -6.77 -11.99
N ALA A 234 13.83 -7.27 -11.19
CA ALA A 234 15.04 -7.94 -11.68
C ALA A 234 14.70 -9.21 -12.46
N ALA A 235 13.83 -10.07 -11.92
CA ALA A 235 13.41 -11.31 -12.58
C ALA A 235 12.75 -11.07 -13.95
N ARG A 236 12.03 -9.96 -14.09
CA ARG A 236 11.31 -9.58 -15.31
C ARG A 236 12.11 -8.74 -16.29
N GLY A 237 13.37 -8.41 -15.96
CA GLY A 237 14.20 -7.54 -16.80
C GLY A 237 13.69 -6.09 -16.87
N MET A 238 13.00 -5.57 -15.86
CA MET A 238 12.47 -4.20 -15.85
C MET A 238 13.53 -3.20 -15.38
N SER A 239 14.49 -2.91 -16.26
CA SER A 239 15.69 -2.13 -15.94
C SER A 239 15.43 -0.72 -15.42
N THR A 240 14.41 -0.01 -15.92
CA THR A 240 14.08 1.35 -15.47
C THR A 240 13.51 1.37 -14.05
N ILE A 241 12.76 0.31 -13.69
CA ILE A 241 12.22 0.13 -12.34
C ILE A 241 13.33 -0.28 -11.39
N VAL A 242 14.22 -1.20 -11.79
CA VAL A 242 15.40 -1.58 -11.01
C VAL A 242 16.26 -0.35 -10.72
N GLN A 243 16.56 0.46 -11.75
CA GLN A 243 17.32 1.70 -11.57
C GLN A 243 16.64 2.64 -10.58
N TYR A 244 15.33 2.87 -10.72
CA TYR A 244 14.58 3.73 -9.82
C TYR A 244 14.58 3.21 -8.38
N LEU A 245 14.31 1.92 -8.17
CA LEU A 245 14.27 1.32 -6.85
C LEU A 245 15.65 1.41 -6.16
N LEU A 246 16.74 1.23 -6.90
CA LEU A 246 18.09 1.41 -6.36
C LEU A 246 18.43 2.87 -6.04
N GLN A 247 17.88 3.84 -6.78
CA GLN A 247 18.06 5.28 -6.52
C GLN A 247 17.27 5.77 -5.30
N VAL A 248 16.09 5.19 -5.07
CA VAL A 248 15.37 5.38 -3.81
C VAL A 248 16.16 4.58 -2.78
N HIS A 249 17.07 5.24 -2.06
CA HIS A 249 18.08 4.72 -1.09
C HIS A 249 17.54 3.77 0.02
N SER A 250 16.28 3.37 -0.06
CA SER A 250 15.63 2.38 0.79
C SER A 250 15.59 0.97 0.21
N ALA A 251 16.07 0.69 -1.02
CA ALA A 251 16.03 -0.67 -1.57
C ALA A 251 17.31 -1.46 -1.25
N SER A 252 17.17 -2.52 -0.47
CA SER A 252 18.27 -3.44 -0.16
C SER A 252 18.54 -4.38 -1.34
N ARG A 253 19.78 -4.36 -1.85
CA ARG A 253 20.26 -5.29 -2.89
C ARG A 253 20.40 -6.72 -2.38
N ASP A 254 20.69 -6.84 -1.10
CA ASP A 254 21.00 -8.10 -0.42
C ASP A 254 19.74 -8.82 0.08
N GLU A 255 18.56 -8.19 -0.06
CA GLU A 255 17.31 -8.78 0.37
C GLU A 255 17.00 -10.03 -0.43
N ARG A 256 16.81 -11.14 0.28
CA ARG A 256 16.66 -12.46 -0.33
C ARG A 256 15.20 -12.77 -0.56
N SER A 257 14.87 -13.12 -1.80
CA SER A 257 13.53 -13.49 -2.23
C SER A 257 13.44 -14.96 -2.65
N SER A 258 12.25 -15.51 -2.51
CA SER A 258 11.86 -16.84 -2.95
C SER A 258 10.62 -16.74 -3.83
N GLY A 259 10.57 -17.49 -4.92
CA GLY A 259 9.48 -17.31 -5.87
C GLY A 259 9.54 -18.20 -7.10
N ARG A 260 8.52 -18.01 -7.94
CA ARG A 260 8.39 -18.67 -9.24
C ARG A 260 8.12 -17.64 -10.32
N PHE A 261 8.91 -17.69 -11.38
CA PHE A 261 8.78 -16.80 -12.54
C PHE A 261 8.66 -17.64 -13.81
N ARG A 262 7.78 -17.19 -14.71
CA ARG A 262 7.64 -17.79 -16.05
C ARG A 262 8.69 -17.18 -16.96
N LEU A 263 9.21 -18.01 -17.86
CA LEU A 263 10.07 -17.53 -18.93
C LEU A 263 9.24 -16.77 -19.97
N HIS A 264 9.83 -15.72 -20.52
CA HIS A 264 9.32 -14.92 -21.62
C HIS A 264 9.28 -15.71 -22.92
N THR A 265 10.38 -16.41 -23.25
CA THR A 265 10.49 -17.24 -24.46
C THR A 265 9.64 -18.51 -24.39
N ALA A 266 9.58 -19.14 -23.21
CA ALA A 266 8.83 -20.37 -22.97
C ALA A 266 7.81 -20.21 -21.82
N PRO A 267 6.62 -19.62 -22.04
CA PRO A 267 5.63 -19.34 -20.98
C PRO A 267 5.11 -20.56 -20.21
N LYS A 268 5.29 -21.77 -20.76
CA LYS A 268 4.95 -23.05 -20.11
C LYS A 268 6.01 -23.50 -19.10
N LYS A 269 7.22 -22.96 -19.18
CA LYS A 269 8.33 -23.25 -18.27
C LYS A 269 8.41 -22.19 -17.18
N THR A 270 8.69 -22.63 -15.97
CA THR A 270 8.84 -21.78 -14.80
C THR A 270 10.14 -22.11 -14.09
N ILE A 271 10.86 -21.08 -13.67
CA ILE A 271 11.97 -21.22 -12.75
C ILE A 271 11.45 -20.99 -11.35
N SER A 272 11.85 -21.84 -10.41
CA SER A 272 11.69 -21.59 -8.98
C SER A 272 13.05 -21.35 -8.34
N PHE A 273 13.10 -20.41 -7.42
CA PHE A 273 14.29 -20.15 -6.61
C PHE A 273 13.92 -19.89 -5.16
N ARG A 274 14.88 -20.08 -4.27
CA ARG A 274 14.71 -19.88 -2.82
C ARG A 274 15.91 -19.12 -2.26
N PHE A 275 15.62 -18.08 -1.49
CA PHE A 275 16.61 -17.28 -0.78
C PHE A 275 17.70 -16.67 -1.67
N GLN A 276 17.32 -16.20 -2.86
CA GLN A 276 18.25 -15.59 -3.81
C GLN A 276 18.08 -14.07 -3.81
N THR A 277 19.19 -13.36 -3.99
CA THR A 277 19.25 -11.91 -4.15
C THR A 277 18.70 -11.47 -5.52
N ALA A 278 18.41 -10.18 -5.68
CA ALA A 278 17.95 -9.64 -6.96
C ALA A 278 18.93 -9.92 -8.12
N LEU A 279 20.25 -9.88 -7.86
CA LEU A 279 21.29 -10.17 -8.85
C LEU A 279 21.25 -11.64 -9.28
N GLU A 280 21.32 -12.56 -8.32
CA GLU A 280 21.28 -14.01 -8.60
C GLU A 280 20.00 -14.39 -9.35
N ILE A 281 18.86 -13.77 -9.00
CA ILE A 281 17.59 -13.97 -9.69
C ILE A 281 17.68 -13.54 -11.16
N ALA A 282 18.24 -12.36 -11.44
CA ALA A 282 18.39 -11.87 -12.81
C ALA A 282 19.33 -12.76 -13.64
N GLU A 283 20.41 -13.26 -13.03
CA GLU A 283 21.36 -14.19 -13.67
C GLU A 283 20.71 -15.54 -13.98
N MET A 284 20.00 -16.15 -13.01
CA MET A 284 19.26 -17.39 -13.23
C MET A 284 18.20 -17.25 -14.34
N MET A 285 17.48 -16.12 -14.35
CA MET A 285 16.49 -15.84 -15.40
C MET A 285 17.17 -15.73 -16.77
N LYS A 286 18.27 -14.98 -16.88
CA LYS A 286 19.05 -14.88 -18.13
C LYS A 286 19.53 -16.24 -18.61
N ASP A 287 20.10 -17.06 -17.74
CA ASP A 287 20.64 -18.37 -18.10
C ASP A 287 19.55 -19.32 -18.59
N ALA A 288 18.40 -19.31 -17.94
CA ALA A 288 17.27 -20.13 -18.35
C ALA A 288 16.62 -19.64 -19.65
N GLU A 289 16.45 -18.33 -19.85
CA GLU A 289 16.01 -17.77 -21.14
C GLU A 289 16.99 -18.17 -22.26
N SER A 290 18.30 -18.09 -22.00
CA SER A 290 19.33 -18.48 -22.97
C SER A 290 19.25 -19.96 -23.33
N LYS A 291 19.02 -20.85 -22.36
CA LYS A 291 18.83 -22.30 -22.57
C LYS A 291 17.59 -22.62 -23.40
N GLU A 292 16.55 -21.79 -23.30
CA GLU A 292 15.32 -21.93 -24.09
C GLU A 292 15.40 -21.23 -25.47
N GLY A 293 16.57 -20.74 -25.87
CA GLY A 293 16.79 -20.17 -27.20
C GLY A 293 16.43 -18.69 -27.31
N ALA A 294 16.46 -17.93 -26.21
CA ALA A 294 16.29 -16.48 -26.25
C ALA A 294 17.33 -15.80 -27.14
N THR A 295 16.85 -14.89 -27.98
CA THR A 295 17.72 -14.04 -28.81
C THR A 295 18.50 -13.05 -27.95
N ALA A 296 19.66 -12.59 -28.43
CA ALA A 296 20.43 -11.54 -27.76
C ALA A 296 19.58 -10.28 -27.49
N GLN A 297 18.68 -9.93 -28.41
CA GLN A 297 17.77 -8.79 -28.26
C GLN A 297 16.79 -8.96 -27.10
N SER A 298 16.23 -10.17 -26.90
CA SER A 298 15.35 -10.44 -25.77
C SER A 298 16.06 -10.41 -24.41
N LEU A 299 17.38 -10.65 -24.39
CA LEU A 299 18.19 -10.64 -23.17
C LEU A 299 18.73 -9.25 -22.81
N VAL A 300 18.57 -8.23 -23.67
CA VAL A 300 19.13 -6.88 -23.45
C VAL A 300 18.68 -6.32 -22.10
N SER A 301 17.38 -6.38 -21.80
CA SER A 301 16.83 -5.80 -20.57
C SER A 301 17.32 -6.54 -19.32
N LEU A 302 17.43 -7.87 -19.36
CA LEU A 302 18.00 -8.68 -18.26
C LEU A 302 19.49 -8.36 -18.06
N ASN A 303 20.27 -8.29 -19.15
CA ASN A 303 21.68 -7.89 -19.09
C ASN A 303 21.86 -6.49 -18.50
N HIS A 304 20.94 -5.56 -18.82
CA HIS A 304 20.97 -4.22 -18.26
C HIS A 304 20.65 -4.23 -16.76
N CYS A 305 19.64 -5.00 -16.31
CA CYS A 305 19.36 -5.20 -14.88
C CYS A 305 20.58 -5.78 -14.13
N ILE A 306 21.21 -6.82 -14.68
CA ILE A 306 22.41 -7.44 -14.08
C ILE A 306 23.52 -6.40 -13.92
N ARG A 307 23.74 -5.56 -14.94
CA ARG A 307 24.74 -4.49 -14.88
C ARG A 307 24.42 -3.50 -13.75
N LEU A 308 23.18 -3.01 -13.67
CA LEU A 308 22.74 -2.07 -12.63
C LEU A 308 22.88 -2.65 -11.21
N LEU A 309 22.63 -3.95 -11.05
CA LEU A 309 22.71 -4.64 -9.77
C LEU A 309 24.17 -4.94 -9.35
N ARG A 310 25.09 -5.09 -10.32
CA ARG A 310 26.53 -5.26 -10.07
C ARG A 310 27.25 -3.94 -9.83
N GLU A 311 26.83 -2.88 -10.51
CA GLU A 311 27.39 -1.54 -10.34
C GLU A 311 27.00 -1.03 -8.95
N ASP A 312 27.93 -1.14 -7.99
CA ASP A 312 27.90 -0.45 -6.71
C ASP A 312 28.00 1.06 -6.95
N ASN A 313 26.91 1.67 -7.40
CA ASN A 313 26.72 3.11 -7.29
C ASN A 313 26.45 3.43 -5.81
N ARG A 314 27.50 3.27 -4.98
CA ARG A 314 27.61 3.99 -3.71
C ARG A 314 27.84 5.45 -4.08
N ILE A 315 26.77 6.20 -4.23
CA ILE A 315 26.77 7.66 -4.11
C ILE A 315 26.59 7.97 -2.62
#